data_AF-A0ABD2ZSC5-F1
#
_entry.id   AF-A0ABD2ZSC5-F1
#
_cell.length_a   1.000
_cell.length_b   1.000
_cell.length_c   1.000
_cell.angle_alpha   90.00
_cell.angle_beta   90.00
_cell.angle_gamma   90.00
#
_symmetry.space_group_name_H-M   'P 1'
#
loop_
_entity.id
_entity.type
_entity.pdbx_description
1 polymer ?
#
loop_
_entity_poly.entity_id
_entity_poly.type
_entity_poly.pdbx_seq_one_letter_code
_entity_poly.pdbx_strand_id
1 'polypeptide(L)'
;MAYKLKLPITFQIHLVLHVSLLKNKVGRNAVPITVLPVADHGGRIQLEPMAVLDRRMINEVGGGPRPGVLLKWCHFDGRGA
;
A
#
# COMPACT_ATOMS: atom_id res chain seq x y z
N MET A 1 21.45 -3.77 -3.53
CA MET A 1 21.16 -4.70 -4.64
C MET A 1 19.76 -4.40 -5.19
N ALA A 2 19.62 -4.27 -6.51
CA ALA A 2 18.35 -3.97 -7.18
C ALA A 2 17.95 -5.09 -8.15
N TYR A 3 16.66 -5.38 -8.22
CA TYR A 3 16.06 -6.41 -9.06
C TYR A 3 15.18 -5.77 -10.12
N LYS A 4 15.35 -6.18 -11.38
CA LYS A 4 14.50 -5.75 -12.49
C LYS A 4 13.38 -6.78 -12.70
N LEU A 5 12.13 -6.37 -12.51
CA LEU A 5 10.94 -7.13 -12.83
C LEU A 5 10.81 -7.31 -14.34
N LYS A 6 10.47 -8.53 -14.76
CA LYS A 6 10.17 -8.86 -16.16
C LYS A 6 8.69 -8.60 -16.46
N LEU A 7 8.28 -7.33 -16.41
CA LEU A 7 6.92 -6.93 -16.81
C LEU A 7 6.93 -6.36 -18.24
N PRO A 8 5.81 -6.47 -18.97
CA PRO A 8 5.62 -5.79 -20.24
C PRO A 8 5.89 -4.28 -20.13
N ILE A 9 6.41 -3.67 -21.20
CA ILE A 9 6.72 -2.22 -21.26
C ILE A 9 5.48 -1.33 -21.11
N THR A 10 4.28 -1.90 -21.29
CA THR A 10 2.99 -1.23 -21.10
C THR A 10 2.66 -0.94 -19.64
N PHE A 11 3.39 -1.54 -18.69
CA PHE A 11 3.20 -1.26 -17.28
C PHE A 11 3.90 0.04 -16.88
N GLN A 12 3.12 0.90 -16.21
CA GLN A 12 3.59 2.21 -15.76
C GLN A 12 4.31 2.19 -14.40
N ILE A 13 4.50 1.00 -13.82
CA ILE A 13 5.25 0.84 -12.57
C ILE A 13 6.74 0.71 -12.84
N HIS A 14 7.56 1.27 -11.96
CA HIS A 14 9.01 1.12 -12.05
C HIS A 14 9.41 -0.36 -11.98
N LEU A 15 10.07 -0.82 -13.04
CA LEU A 15 10.50 -2.20 -13.16
C LEU A 15 11.70 -2.54 -12.26
N VAL A 16 12.36 -1.56 -11.64
CA VAL A 16 13.54 -1.79 -10.79
C VAL A 16 13.20 -1.50 -9.33
N LEU A 17 13.41 -2.50 -8.47
CA LEU A 17 13.16 -2.42 -7.03
C LEU A 17 14.46 -2.69 -6.28
N HIS A 18 14.82 -1.84 -5.33
CA HIS A 18 15.97 -2.07 -4.45
C HIS A 18 15.52 -2.86 -3.22
N VAL A 19 16.19 -3.98 -2.91
CA VAL A 19 15.75 -4.90 -1.83
C VAL A 19 15.74 -4.22 -0.46
N SER A 20 16.64 -3.24 -0.25
CA SER A 20 16.67 -2.49 1.02
C SER A 20 15.47 -1.54 1.22
N LEU A 21 14.66 -1.31 0.19
CA LEU A 21 13.44 -0.50 0.28
C LEU A 21 12.21 -1.35 0.63
N LEU A 22 12.36 -2.68 0.67
CA LEU A 22 11.28 -3.57 1.09
C LEU A 22 11.00 -3.36 2.58
N LYS A 23 9.74 -3.13 2.92
CA LYS A 23 9.29 -3.05 4.31
C LYS A 23 9.03 -4.47 4.84
N ASN A 24 9.27 -4.65 6.14
CA ASN A 24 8.92 -5.90 6.82
C ASN A 24 7.42 -6.19 6.68
N LYS A 25 7.08 -7.45 6.45
CA LYS A 25 5.70 -7.91 6.44
C LYS A 25 5.06 -7.65 7.80
N VAL A 26 3.96 -6.92 7.81
CA VAL A 26 3.16 -6.67 9.01
C VAL A 26 1.96 -7.63 9.01
N GLY A 27 1.76 -8.34 10.12
CA GLY A 27 0.64 -9.30 10.27
C GLY A 27 0.94 -10.70 9.74
N ARG A 28 0.15 -11.68 10.19
CA ARG A 28 0.29 -13.09 9.77
C ARG A 28 -0.41 -13.38 8.44
N ASN A 29 -1.62 -12.84 8.27
CA ASN A 29 -2.44 -13.03 7.08
C ASN A 29 -2.24 -11.87 6.11
N ALA A 30 -1.32 -12.02 5.16
CA ALA A 30 -1.24 -11.14 4.00
C ALA A 30 -1.59 -11.99 2.78
N VAL A 31 -2.76 -11.73 2.18
CA VAL A 31 -3.09 -12.30 0.87
C VAL A 31 -2.29 -11.50 -0.16
N PRO A 32 -1.38 -12.13 -0.91
CA PRO A 32 -0.63 -11.41 -1.94
C PRO A 32 -1.61 -10.93 -3.01
N ILE A 33 -1.53 -9.66 -3.35
CA ILE A 33 -2.26 -9.10 -4.50
C ILE A 33 -1.58 -9.66 -5.75
N THR A 34 -2.30 -10.49 -6.50
CA THR A 34 -1.81 -11.12 -7.74
C THR A 34 -2.06 -10.27 -8.97
N VAL A 35 -2.95 -9.28 -8.87
CA VAL A 35 -3.31 -8.35 -9.94
C VAL A 35 -2.67 -7.00 -9.68
N LEU A 36 -1.87 -6.50 -10.62
CA LEU A 36 -1.25 -5.18 -10.47
C LEU A 36 -2.33 -4.10 -10.37
N PRO A 37 -2.25 -3.19 -9.38
CA PRO A 37 -3.26 -2.16 -9.20
C PRO A 37 -3.21 -1.18 -10.38
N VAL A 38 -4.38 -0.63 -10.73
CA VAL A 38 -4.50 0.34 -11.82
C VAL A 38 -3.70 1.59 -11.49
N ALA A 39 -2.84 2.00 -12.40
CA ALA A 39 -2.09 3.24 -12.33
C ALA A 39 -2.62 4.24 -13.38
N ASP A 40 -2.65 5.52 -13.02
CA ASP A 40 -2.94 6.60 -13.97
C ASP A 40 -1.81 6.75 -15.02
N HIS A 41 -2.00 7.64 -16.00
CA HIS A 41 -1.00 7.94 -17.05
C HIS A 41 0.35 8.48 -16.53
N GLY A 42 0.43 8.81 -15.23
CA GLY A 42 1.65 9.24 -14.55
C GLY A 42 2.29 8.14 -13.71
N GLY A 43 1.81 6.90 -13.79
CA GLY A 43 2.30 5.78 -13.00
C GLY A 43 1.92 5.83 -11.51
N ARG A 44 0.96 6.68 -11.12
CA ARG A 44 0.48 6.76 -9.74
C ARG A 44 -0.60 5.71 -9.54
N ILE A 45 -0.40 4.85 -8.53
CA ILE A 45 -1.39 3.84 -8.16
C ILE A 45 -2.65 4.55 -7.65
N GLN A 46 -3.80 4.25 -8.25
CA GLN A 46 -5.09 4.75 -7.79
C GLN A 46 -5.54 3.93 -6.58
N LEU A 47 -5.18 4.41 -5.39
CA LEU A 47 -5.59 3.85 -4.10
C LEU A 47 -6.61 4.78 -3.48
N GLU A 48 -7.87 4.36 -3.47
CA GLU A 48 -8.92 5.07 -2.76
C GLU A 48 -9.21 4.41 -1.40
N PRO A 49 -9.46 5.20 -0.35
CA PRO A 49 -9.91 4.65 0.93
C PRO A 49 -11.34 4.12 0.77
N MET A 50 -11.53 2.85 1.11
CA MET A 50 -12.83 2.18 1.03
C MET A 50 -13.71 2.56 2.23
N ALA A 51 -13.13 2.62 3.43
CA ALA A 51 -13.85 2.94 4.65
C ALA A 51 -12.91 3.45 5.75
N VAL A 52 -13.44 4.28 6.65
CA VAL A 52 -12.83 4.54 7.95
C VAL A 52 -13.29 3.44 8.91
N LEU A 53 -12.36 2.65 9.43
CA LEU A 53 -12.66 1.58 10.38
C LEU A 53 -12.68 2.08 11.82
N ASP A 54 -11.80 3.02 12.16
CA ASP A 54 -11.68 3.51 13.53
C ASP A 54 -11.02 4.91 13.58
N ARG A 55 -11.21 5.61 14.69
CA ARG A 55 -10.61 6.92 14.98
C ARG A 55 -10.12 6.94 16.42
N ARG A 56 -8.92 7.48 16.64
CA ARG A 56 -8.35 7.62 17.98
C ARG A 56 -7.56 8.91 18.13
N MET A 57 -7.39 9.38 19.37
CA MET A 57 -6.41 10.41 19.69
C MET A 57 -5.05 9.74 19.95
N ILE A 58 -4.02 10.19 19.26
CA ILE A 58 -2.63 9.76 19.42
C ILE A 58 -1.93 10.83 20.25
N ASN A 59 -1.48 10.46 21.45
CA ASN A 59 -0.67 11.34 22.28
C ASN A 59 0.80 11.14 21.89
N GLU A 60 1.42 12.17 21.34
CA GLU A 60 2.85 12.17 21.00
C GLU A 60 3.66 12.60 22.23
N VAL A 61 4.80 11.95 22.48
CA VAL A 61 5.70 12.35 23.57
C VAL A 61 6.28 13.72 23.24
N GLY A 62 6.00 14.72 24.09
CA GLY A 62 6.46 16.11 23.91
C GLY A 62 5.62 16.95 22.92
N GLY A 63 4.52 16.39 22.40
CA GLY A 63 3.60 17.09 21.50
C GLY A 63 2.15 17.09 22.02
N GLY A 64 1.29 17.87 21.37
CA GLY A 64 -0.15 17.87 21.65
C GLY A 64 -0.85 16.63 21.06
N PRO A 65 -2.04 16.25 21.57
CA PRO A 65 -2.82 15.14 21.03
C PRO A 65 -3.18 15.37 19.56
N ARG A 66 -3.03 14.34 18.71
CA ARG A 66 -3.41 14.38 17.29
C ARG A 66 -4.46 13.34 16.92
N PRO A 67 -5.44 13.67 16.05
CA PRO A 67 -6.40 12.69 15.56
C PRO A 67 -5.72 11.71 14.59
N GLY A 68 -5.88 10.42 14.84
CA GLY A 68 -5.46 9.33 13.97
C GLY A 68 -6.67 8.55 13.46
N VAL A 69 -6.61 8.10 12.21
CA VAL A 69 -7.69 7.36 11.54
C VAL A 69 -7.16 6.04 11.03
N LEU A 70 -7.87 4.94 11.31
CA LEU A 70 -7.62 3.64 10.71
C LEU A 70 -8.45 3.51 9.44
N LEU A 71 -7.79 3.45 8.29
CA LEU A 71 -8.41 3.32 6.98
C LEU A 71 -8.36 1.88 6.48
N LYS A 72 -9.47 1.41 5.90
CA LYS A 72 -9.50 0.27 4.98
C LYS A 72 -9.33 0.80 3.57
N TRP A 73 -8.29 0.35 2.87
CA TRP A 73 -8.03 0.72 1.48
C TRP A 73 -8.73 -0.23 0.51
N CYS A 74 -9.17 0.28 -0.64
CA CYS A 74 -9.62 -0.55 -1.75
C CYS A 74 -8.47 -1.47 -2.21
N HIS A 75 -8.79 -2.68 -2.68
CA HIS A 75 -7.84 -3.70 -3.22
C HIS A 75 -7.02 -4.53 -2.21
N PHE A 76 -7.19 -4.33 -0.89
CA PHE A 76 -6.58 -5.20 0.14
C PHE A 76 -7.57 -6.16 0.81
N ASP A 77 -8.84 -6.19 0.37
CA ASP A 77 -9.78 -7.19 0.87
C ASP A 77 -9.49 -8.51 0.14
N GLY A 78 -8.97 -9.50 0.86
CA GLY A 78 -8.80 -10.88 0.41
C GLY A 78 -10.14 -11.61 0.23
N ARG A 79 -11.18 -10.90 -0.22
CA ARG A 79 -12.45 -11.46 -0.66
C ARG A 79 -12.57 -11.20 -2.16
N GLY A 80 -11.85 -12.02 -2.92
CA GLY A 80 -12.37 -12.45 -4.20
C GLY A 80 -13.45 -13.50 -3.92
N ALA A 81 -14.69 -13.15 -4.25
CA ALA A 81 -15.67 -14.09 -4.77
C ALA A 81 -16.06 -13.55 -6.15
#